data_AF-A0A2E9NDN7-F1
#
_entry.id   AF-A0A2E9NDN7-F1
#
_cell.length_a   1.000
_cell.length_b   1.000
_cell.length_c   1.000
_cell.angle_alpha   90.00
_cell.angle_beta   90.00
_cell.angle_gamma   90.00
#
_symmetry.space_group_name_H-M   'P 1'
#
loop_
_entity.id
_entity.type
_entity.pdbx_description
1 polymer ?
#
loop_
_entity_poly.entity_id
_entity_poly.type
_entity_poly.pdbx_seq_one_letter_code
_entity_poly.pdbx_strand_id
1 'polypeptide(L)' 'MAPVITLTKDRLVARQNELLAQLRLGSYEAFREMARERRLTDQGWAVRDELDSIAYLLGEDELTD' A
#
# COMPACT_ATOMS: atom_id res chain seq x y z
N MET A 1 7.33 11.61 -25.91
CA MET A 1 7.72 12.06 -24.56
C MET A 1 6.77 11.39 -23.59
N ALA A 2 7.24 10.45 -22.77
CA ALA A 2 6.41 9.83 -21.75
C ALA A 2 6.20 10.84 -20.61
N PRO A 3 4.97 11.04 -20.10
CA PRO A 3 4.76 11.90 -18.97
C PRO A 3 5.45 11.28 -17.76
N VAL A 4 6.54 11.88 -17.31
CA VAL A 4 7.13 11.56 -16.02
C VAL A 4 6.16 12.12 -14.98
N ILE A 5 5.25 11.27 -14.51
CA ILE A 5 4.37 11.61 -13.39
C ILE A 5 5.31 11.83 -12.22
N THR A 6 5.48 13.08 -11.81
CA THR A 6 6.15 13.41 -10.55
C THR A 6 5.23 12.94 -9.44
N LEU A 7 5.35 11.66 -9.06
CA LEU A 7 4.66 11.14 -7.89
C LEU A 7 5.22 11.85 -6.67
N THR A 8 4.45 12.81 -6.16
CA THR A 8 4.75 13.46 -4.91
C THR A 8 4.37 12.52 -3.77
N LYS A 9 5.09 12.63 -2.64
CA LYS A 9 4.77 11.90 -1.40
C LYS A 9 3.29 11.99 -1.04
N ASP A 10 2.68 13.16 -1.23
CA ASP A 10 1.25 13.39 -1.00
C ASP A 10 0.34 12.50 -1.87
N ARG A 11 0.68 12.30 -3.15
CA ARG A 11 -0.08 11.41 -4.05
C ARG A 11 0.05 9.95 -3.65
N LEU A 12 1.22 9.53 -3.19
CA LEU A 12 1.46 8.18 -2.68
C LEU A 12 0.64 7.93 -1.41
N VAL A 13 0.66 8.87 -0.46
CA VAL A 13 -0.15 8.79 0.77
C VAL A 13 -1.63 8.78 0.45
N ALA A 14 -2.10 9.64 -0.46
CA ALA A 14 -3.50 9.64 -0.89
C ALA A 14 -3.89 8.28 -1.48
N ARG A 15 -3.04 7.72 -2.34
CA ARG A 15 -3.30 6.42 -2.97
C ARG A 15 -3.31 5.27 -1.96
N GLN A 16 -2.36 5.26 -1.03
CA GLN A 16 -2.32 4.29 0.07
C GLN A 16 -3.64 4.33 0.87
N ASN A 17 -4.08 5.54 1.24
CA ASN A 17 -5.33 5.74 1.97
C ASN A 17 -6.55 5.28 1.16
N GLU A 18 -6.59 5.51 -0.15
CA GLU A 18 -7.68 5.00 -1.01
C GLU A 18 -7.74 3.47 -1.04
N LEU A 19 -6.59 2.79 -1.13
CA LEU A 19 -6.51 1.34 -1.13
C LEU A 19 -6.91 0.77 0.24
N LEU A 20 -6.44 1.38 1.33
CA LEU A 20 -6.82 0.99 2.68
C LEU A 20 -8.32 1.20 2.95
N ALA A 21 -8.88 2.33 2.48
CA ALA A 21 -10.31 2.60 2.59
C ALA A 21 -11.16 1.56 1.83
N GLN A 22 -10.72 1.14 0.64
CA GLN A 22 -11.37 0.06 -0.12
C GLN A 22 -11.41 -1.27 0.65
N LEU A 23 -10.35 -1.55 1.42
CA LEU A 23 -10.27 -2.74 2.27
C LEU A 23 -10.92 -2.55 3.65
N ARG A 24 -11.45 -1.35 3.93
CA ARG A 24 -11.98 -0.94 5.24
C ARG A 24 -10.93 -1.06 6.36
N LEU A 25 -9.69 -0.73 6.04
CA LEU A 25 -8.55 -0.73 6.96
C LEU A 25 -8.12 0.68 7.30
N GLY A 26 -7.71 0.86 8.55
CA GLY A 26 -7.25 2.16 9.06
C GLY A 26 -5.75 2.41 8.86
N SER A 27 -4.96 1.38 8.59
CA SER A 27 -3.50 1.49 8.46
C SER A 27 -2.91 0.38 7.59
N TYR A 28 -1.74 0.65 7.00
CA TYR A 28 -0.94 -0.34 6.28
C TYR A 28 -0.47 -1.48 7.20
N GLU A 29 -0.24 -1.19 8.48
CA GLU A 29 0.11 -2.21 9.47
C GLU A 29 -1.00 -3.25 9.65
N ALA A 30 -2.26 -2.82 9.78
CA ALA A 30 -3.41 -3.74 9.87
C ALA A 30 -3.55 -4.60 8.60
N PHE A 31 -3.26 -4.01 7.43
CA PHE A 31 -3.19 -4.76 6.17
C PHE A 31 -2.11 -5.86 6.22
N ARG A 32 -0.90 -5.51 6.67
CA ARG A 32 0.21 -6.46 6.83
C ARG A 32 -0.09 -7.58 7.81
N GLU A 33 -0.72 -7.27 8.95
CA GLU A 33 -1.13 -8.28 9.93
C GLU A 33 -2.10 -9.30 9.30
N MET A 34 -3.13 -8.83 8.61
CA MET A 34 -4.06 -9.71 7.90
C MET A 34 -3.38 -10.49 6.77
N ALA A 35 -2.42 -9.90 6.06
CA ALA A 35 -1.62 -10.57 5.04
C ALA A 35 -0.81 -11.72 5.65
N ARG A 36 -0.16 -11.48 6.80
CA ARG A 36 0.61 -12.46 7.56
C ARG A 36 -0.25 -13.60 8.08
N GLU A 37 -1.45 -13.29 8.55
CA GLU A 37 -2.45 -14.28 8.98
C GLU A 37 -3.14 -15.00 7.80
N ARG A 38 -2.87 -14.61 6.54
CA ARG A 38 -3.57 -15.09 5.33
C ARG A 38 -5.09 -14.87 5.38
N ARG A 39 -5.52 -13.78 6.02
CA ARG A 39 -6.93 -13.38 6.19
C ARG A 39 -7.38 -12.32 5.19
N LEU A 40 -6.52 -11.94 4.26
CA LEU A 40 -6.90 -11.05 3.15
C LEU A 40 -7.95 -11.70 2.25
N THR A 41 -8.92 -10.89 1.86
CA THR A 41 -9.88 -11.22 0.79
C THR A 41 -9.18 -11.18 -0.58
N ASP A 42 -9.80 -11.72 -1.63
CA ASP A 42 -9.30 -11.61 -3.01
C ASP A 42 -8.95 -10.17 -3.41
N GLN A 43 -9.78 -9.21 -2.99
CA GLN A 43 -9.51 -7.79 -3.22
C GLN A 43 -8.27 -7.30 -2.47
N GLY A 44 -8.05 -7.78 -1.23
CA GLY A 44 -6.84 -7.48 -0.47
C GLY A 44 -5.58 -8.04 -1.12
N TRP A 45 -5.65 -9.24 -1.67
CA TRP A 45 -4.54 -9.82 -2.44
C TRP A 45 -4.28 -9.07 -3.75
N ALA A 46 -5.33 -8.61 -4.43
CA ALA A 46 -5.21 -7.88 -5.69
C ALA A 46 -4.48 -6.53 -5.53
N VAL A 47 -4.68 -5.84 -4.41
CA VAL A 47 -4.05 -4.52 -4.15
C VAL A 47 -2.76 -4.60 -3.34
N ARG A 48 -2.33 -5.80 -2.92
CA ARG A 48 -1.11 -6.01 -2.11
C ARG A 48 0.12 -5.42 -2.78
N ASP A 49 0.36 -5.79 -4.03
CA ASP A 49 1.56 -5.41 -4.78
C ASP A 49 1.66 -3.87 -4.94
N GLU A 50 0.50 -3.23 -5.12
CA GLU A 50 0.40 -1.77 -5.20
C GLU A 50 0.67 -1.11 -3.84
N LEU A 51 0.08 -1.65 -2.75
CA LEU A 51 0.32 -1.15 -1.39
C LEU A 51 1.78 -1.31 -0.96
N ASP A 52 2.40 -2.45 -1.21
CA ASP A 52 3.83 -2.71 -0.95
C ASP A 52 4.71 -1.74 -1.75
N SER A 53 4.43 -1.54 -3.04
CA SER A 53 5.16 -0.57 -3.88
C SER A 53 5.04 0.86 -3.34
N ILE A 54 3.86 1.25 -2.88
CA ILE A 54 3.64 2.58 -2.29
C ILE A 54 4.39 2.71 -0.96
N ALA A 55 4.33 1.70 -0.09
CA ALA A 55 5.04 1.70 1.19
C ALA A 55 6.57 1.80 0.99
N TYR A 56 7.10 1.07 0.01
CA TYR A 56 8.51 1.15 -0.41
C TYR A 56 8.89 2.57 -0.88
N LEU A 57 8.08 3.18 -1.73
CA LEU A 57 8.32 4.55 -2.23
C LEU A 57 8.18 5.63 -1.14
N LEU A 58 7.37 5.37 -0.11
CA LEU A 58 7.22 6.25 1.05
C LEU A 58 8.35 6.09 2.07
N GLY A 59 9.17 5.04 1.94
CA GLY A 59 10.20 4.68 2.92
C GLY A 59 9.61 4.12 4.22
N GLU A 60 8.38 3.62 4.18
CA GLU A 60 7.71 2.93 5.29
C GLU A 60 8.06 1.43 5.32
N ASP A 61 8.76 0.95 4.30
CA ASP A 61 9.43 -0.34 4.32
C ASP A 61 10.74 -0.19 5.12
N GLU A 62 10.67 -0.41 6.44
CA GLU A 62 11.83 -0.92 7.15
C GLU A 62 12.15 -2.27 6.53
N LEU A 63 13.00 -2.26 5.49
CA LEU A 63 13.81 -3.39 5.04
C LEU A 63 14.48 -3.94 6.30
N THR A 64 13.82 -4.90 6.93
CA THR A 64 14.44 -5.67 7.99
C THR A 64 15.36 -6.63 7.26
N ASP A 65 16.65 -6.37 7.39
CA ASP A 65 17.79 -7.22 6.99
C ASP A 65 17.55 -8.70 7.34
#